data_AF-A0A6A6UZA0-F1
#
_entry.id   AF-A0A6A6UZA0-F1
#
_cell.length_a   1.000
_cell.length_b   1.000
_cell.length_c   1.000
_cell.angle_alpha   90.00
_cell.angle_beta   90.00
_cell.angle_gamma   90.00
#
_symmetry.space_group_name_H-M   'P 1'
#
loop_
_entity.id
_entity.type
_entity.pdbx_description
1 polymer ?
#
loop_
_entity_poly.entity_id
_entity_poly.type
_entity_poly.pdbx_seq_one_letter_code
_entity_poly.pdbx_strand_id
1 'polypeptide(L)'
;MVGFLSDPVSAVSRPATETECRAAYDFEQHARNCAFCENPYEVHRSHQQLCEKGHRLAQDVAYYIYRGADGETYSTIDENHKLVRVEMPADYTQVRGLLRAIERSLRHRSRTPFVSMDRTYYVAARTPRRSHSVKIEQPKTKRRPRSGEIVEWPEYTKSSAPYVKEINTRRRGSIYAEDLEMLQRNAKRYNVEVREPSARDIRERRHSGYYR
;
A
#
# COMPACT_ATOMS: atom_id res chain seq x y z
N MET A 1 -50.68 -0.76 3.63
CA MET A 1 -49.46 -1.56 3.84
C MET A 1 -48.29 -0.66 3.51
N VAL A 2 -47.65 -0.06 4.53
CA VAL A 2 -46.52 0.87 4.32
C VAL A 2 -45.27 0.00 4.21
N GLY A 3 -44.76 -0.16 2.99
CA GLY A 3 -43.53 -0.90 2.74
C GLY A 3 -42.36 -0.02 3.13
N PHE A 4 -41.76 -0.28 4.30
CA PHE A 4 -40.46 0.27 4.60
C PHE A 4 -39.44 -0.44 3.71
N LEU A 5 -38.88 0.31 2.75
CA LEU A 5 -37.63 -0.08 2.10
C LEU A 5 -36.63 -0.35 3.23
N SER A 6 -36.29 -1.61 3.41
CA SER A 6 -35.22 -2.01 4.31
C SER A 6 -33.92 -1.62 3.63
N ASP A 7 -33.59 -0.33 3.68
CA ASP A 7 -32.23 0.10 3.42
C ASP A 7 -31.36 -0.73 4.38
N PRO A 8 -30.32 -1.42 3.89
CA PRO A 8 -29.44 -2.13 4.79
C PRO A 8 -28.86 -1.07 5.73
N VAL A 9 -29.22 -1.14 7.01
CA VAL A 9 -28.63 -0.33 8.07
C VAL A 9 -27.17 -0.78 8.20
N SER A 10 -26.34 -0.37 7.25
CA SER A 10 -24.91 -0.69 7.21
C SER A 10 -24.12 0.23 8.13
N ALA A 11 -24.76 1.26 8.67
CA ALA A 11 -24.18 2.17 9.65
C ALA A 11 -24.84 1.94 11.00
N VAL A 12 -24.55 0.79 11.63
CA VAL A 12 -24.73 0.67 13.08
C VAL A 12 -23.71 1.64 13.69
N SER A 13 -24.18 2.83 14.04
CA SER A 13 -23.39 3.75 14.84
C SER A 13 -23.37 3.23 16.28
N ARG A 14 -22.18 3.10 16.85
CA ARG A 14 -22.02 2.73 18.26
C ARG A 14 -21.59 3.97 19.06
N PRO A 15 -21.95 4.04 20.34
CA PRO A 15 -21.34 5.01 21.23
C PRO A 15 -19.82 4.76 21.32
N ALA A 16 -19.07 5.83 21.55
CA ALA A 16 -17.63 5.73 21.77
C ALA A 16 -17.32 4.87 23.01
N THR A 17 -16.33 3.99 22.89
CA THR A 17 -15.84 3.16 23.99
C THR A 17 -15.18 4.04 25.05
N GLU A 18 -15.07 3.56 26.30
CA GLU A 18 -14.44 4.33 27.38
C GLU A 18 -13.01 4.79 27.04
N THR A 19 -12.22 3.95 26.37
CA THR A 19 -10.85 4.26 25.93
C THR A 19 -10.81 5.36 24.87
N GLU A 20 -11.71 5.31 23.89
CA GLU A 20 -11.90 6.31 22.85
C GLU A 20 -12.32 7.66 23.46
N CYS A 21 -13.28 7.62 24.38
CA CYS A 21 -13.74 8.80 25.13
C CYS A 21 -12.62 9.41 25.95
N ARG A 22 -11.82 8.58 26.64
CA ARG A 22 -10.70 9.03 27.46
C ARG A 22 -9.64 9.73 26.61
N ALA A 23 -9.24 9.12 25.50
CA ALA A 23 -8.24 9.70 24.61
C ALA A 23 -8.69 11.06 24.04
N ALA A 24 -9.95 11.15 23.61
CA ALA A 24 -10.53 12.41 23.12
C ALA A 24 -10.62 13.47 24.21
N TYR A 25 -11.05 13.09 25.42
CA TYR A 25 -11.15 13.97 26.56
C TYR A 25 -9.78 14.55 26.98
N ASP A 26 -8.75 13.70 27.05
CA ASP A 26 -7.40 14.12 27.44
C ASP A 26 -6.81 15.11 26.43
N PHE A 27 -7.06 14.92 25.12
CA PHE A 27 -6.67 15.89 24.09
C PHE A 27 -7.43 17.21 24.22
N GLU A 28 -8.74 17.17 24.47
CA GLU A 28 -9.57 18.36 24.61
C GLU A 28 -9.20 19.23 25.81
N GLN A 29 -8.97 18.58 26.95
CA GLN A 29 -8.48 19.28 28.13
C GLN A 29 -7.10 19.89 27.89
N HIS A 30 -6.26 19.24 27.07
CA HIS A 30 -4.97 19.79 26.69
C HIS A 30 -5.08 20.99 25.74
N ALA A 31 -5.90 20.88 24.70
CA ALA A 31 -6.12 21.92 23.70
C ALA A 31 -6.71 23.20 24.32
N ARG A 32 -7.60 23.07 25.31
CA ARG A 32 -8.17 24.21 26.04
C ARG A 32 -7.14 24.97 26.89
N ASN A 33 -6.09 24.29 27.34
CA ASN A 33 -5.09 24.86 28.25
C ASN A 33 -3.80 25.28 27.52
N CYS A 34 -3.64 24.94 26.24
CA CYS A 34 -2.39 25.15 25.51
C CYS A 34 -2.61 26.00 24.26
N ALA A 35 -1.98 27.18 24.23
CA ALA A 35 -2.09 28.14 23.11
C ALA A 35 -1.58 27.59 21.76
N PHE A 36 -0.69 26.59 21.76
CA PHE A 36 -0.17 25.97 20.53
C PHE A 36 -1.05 24.84 20.00
N CYS A 37 -1.91 24.30 20.86
CA CYS A 37 -2.72 23.13 20.60
C CYS A 37 -4.22 23.49 20.53
N GLU A 38 -4.56 24.75 20.79
CA GLU A 38 -5.84 25.38 20.47
C GLU A 38 -6.05 25.43 18.95
N ASN A 39 -7.21 24.98 18.49
CA ASN A 39 -7.61 24.93 17.08
C ASN A 39 -6.62 24.18 16.17
N PRO A 40 -6.47 22.84 16.34
CA PRO A 40 -5.50 22.04 15.60
C PRO A 40 -5.69 22.10 14.07
N TYR A 41 -6.90 22.40 13.59
CA TYR A 41 -7.16 22.61 12.17
C TYR A 41 -6.46 23.84 11.60
N GLU A 42 -6.39 24.93 12.37
CA GLU A 42 -5.70 26.16 11.97
C GLU A 42 -4.19 25.98 12.01
N VAL A 43 -3.68 25.30 13.04
CA VAL A 43 -2.26 24.90 13.17
C VAL A 43 -1.81 24.10 11.94
N HIS A 44 -2.60 23.14 11.49
CA HIS A 44 -2.31 22.41 10.25
C HIS A 44 -2.35 23.30 9.00
N ARG A 45 -3.26 24.29 8.95
CA ARG A 45 -3.37 25.23 7.82
C ARG A 45 -2.19 26.20 7.77
N SER A 46 -1.66 26.62 8.92
CA SER A 46 -0.50 27.49 9.05
C SER A 46 0.83 26.75 8.93
N HIS A 47 0.81 25.44 8.67
CA HIS A 47 1.99 24.57 8.60
C HIS A 47 2.81 24.52 9.91
N GLN A 48 2.16 24.79 11.03
CA GLN A 48 2.74 24.66 12.35
C GLN A 48 2.52 23.24 12.90
N GLN A 49 3.25 22.93 13.98
CA GLN A 49 3.15 21.65 14.66
C GLN A 49 2.52 21.83 16.03
N LEU A 50 1.86 20.78 16.50
CA LEU A 50 1.37 20.70 17.87
C LEU A 50 2.55 20.63 18.84
N CYS A 51 2.32 21.14 20.04
CA CYS A 51 3.15 20.93 21.21
C CYS A 51 3.48 19.44 21.42
N GLU A 52 4.66 19.09 21.96
CA GLU A 52 5.09 17.67 22.08
C GLU A 52 4.08 16.78 22.84
N LYS A 53 3.49 17.33 23.91
CA LYS A 53 2.44 16.64 24.69
C LYS A 53 1.17 16.46 23.85
N GLY A 54 0.70 17.53 23.19
CA GLY A 54 -0.45 17.48 22.30
C GLY A 54 -0.25 16.55 21.10
N HIS A 55 0.98 16.44 20.58
CA HIS A 55 1.31 15.50 19.52
C HIS A 55 1.20 14.05 20.00
N ARG A 56 1.66 13.73 21.22
CA ARG A 56 1.49 12.38 21.81
C ARG A 56 0.02 12.04 22.03
N LEU A 57 -0.76 12.97 22.57
CA LEU A 57 -2.21 12.80 22.74
C LEU A 57 -2.92 12.65 21.39
N ALA A 58 -2.50 13.40 20.38
CA ALA A 58 -3.02 13.28 19.03
C ALA A 58 -2.70 11.91 18.38
N GLN A 59 -1.52 11.34 18.66
CA GLN A 59 -1.19 9.96 18.26
C GLN A 59 -2.15 8.97 18.92
N ASP A 60 -2.42 9.13 20.21
CA ASP A 60 -3.31 8.23 20.94
C ASP A 60 -4.75 8.32 20.39
N VAL A 61 -5.25 9.54 20.10
CA VAL A 61 -6.55 9.73 19.44
C VAL A 61 -6.57 9.07 18.05
N ALA A 62 -5.54 9.31 17.23
CA ALA A 62 -5.45 8.75 15.89
C ALA A 62 -5.28 7.21 15.88
N TYR A 63 -4.82 6.62 17.00
CA TYR A 63 -4.75 5.18 17.17
C TYR A 63 -6.13 4.56 17.33
N TYR A 64 -7.02 5.21 18.09
CA TYR A 64 -8.36 4.67 18.38
C TYR A 64 -9.42 5.11 17.37
N ILE A 65 -9.32 6.34 16.86
CA ILE A 65 -10.38 6.98 16.07
C ILE A 65 -9.76 7.60 14.82
N TYR A 66 -10.40 7.38 13.68
CA TYR A 66 -10.06 8.09 12.46
C TYR A 66 -11.31 8.62 11.77
N ARG A 67 -11.11 9.56 10.84
CA ARG A 67 -12.20 10.13 10.05
C ARG A 67 -12.11 9.64 8.61
N GLY A 68 -13.20 9.06 8.12
CA GLY A 68 -13.31 8.56 6.76
C GLY A 68 -13.48 9.69 5.74
N ALA A 69 -13.38 9.34 4.46
CA ALA A 69 -13.55 10.29 3.36
C ALA A 69 -14.97 10.88 3.31
N ASP A 70 -15.95 10.16 3.86
CA ASP A 70 -17.36 10.52 3.95
C ASP A 70 -17.64 11.54 5.07
N GLY A 71 -16.61 11.92 5.83
CA GLY A 71 -16.70 12.90 6.92
C GLY A 71 -17.16 12.32 8.25
N GLU A 72 -17.43 11.02 8.29
CA GLU A 72 -17.82 10.26 9.47
C GLU A 72 -16.62 9.73 10.26
N THR A 73 -16.81 9.58 11.58
CA THR A 73 -15.82 9.04 12.51
C THR A 73 -15.97 7.54 12.65
N TYR A 74 -14.87 6.82 12.49
CA TYR A 74 -14.79 5.37 12.60
C TYR A 74 -13.79 4.99 13.68
N SER A 75 -14.05 3.87 14.35
CA SER A 75 -13.02 3.27 15.21
C SER A 75 -11.97 2.58 14.35
N THR A 76 -10.72 2.68 14.76
CA THR A 76 -9.60 1.93 14.16
C THR A 76 -9.50 0.52 14.74
N ILE A 77 -10.04 0.30 15.95
CA ILE A 77 -10.04 -1.02 16.59
C ILE A 77 -11.27 -1.76 16.11
N ASP A 78 -11.06 -2.60 15.09
CA ASP A 78 -12.10 -3.43 14.48
C ASP A 78 -12.74 -4.38 15.51
N GLU A 79 -14.03 -4.19 15.77
CA GLU A 79 -14.88 -5.24 16.32
C GLU A 79 -15.25 -6.19 15.17
N ASN A 80 -14.53 -7.31 15.03
CA ASN A 80 -14.79 -8.35 14.04
C ASN A 80 -14.56 -7.95 12.56
N HIS A 81 -13.46 -7.25 12.26
CA HIS A 81 -13.06 -6.85 10.90
C HIS A 81 -14.07 -5.95 10.16
N LYS A 82 -14.91 -5.24 10.92
CA LYS A 82 -15.88 -4.28 10.39
C LYS A 82 -15.58 -2.91 10.97
N LEU A 83 -15.49 -1.92 10.08
CA LEU A 83 -15.40 -0.52 10.46
C LEU A 83 -16.72 -0.08 11.09
N VAL A 84 -16.69 0.18 12.39
CA VAL A 84 -17.86 0.68 13.12
C VAL A 84 -17.80 2.20 13.17
N ARG A 85 -18.91 2.85 12.82
CA ARG A 85 -19.06 4.31 12.96
C ARG A 85 -19.20 4.63 14.45
N VAL A 86 -18.38 5.55 14.93
CA VAL A 86 -18.39 6.00 16.32
C VAL A 86 -19.01 7.38 16.41
N GLU A 87 -20.01 7.53 17.26
CA GLU A 87 -20.60 8.84 17.54
C GLU A 87 -19.75 9.56 18.58
N MET A 88 -19.03 10.60 18.15
CA MET A 88 -18.34 11.50 19.08
C MET A 88 -19.29 12.64 19.52
N PRO A 89 -19.37 12.94 20.83
CA PRO A 89 -20.15 14.05 21.35
C PRO A 89 -19.86 15.37 20.63
N ALA A 90 -20.89 16.21 20.48
CA ALA A 90 -20.80 17.46 19.73
C ALA A 90 -19.84 18.48 20.34
N ASP A 91 -19.61 18.38 21.64
CA ASP A 91 -18.85 19.35 22.43
C ASP A 91 -17.34 19.28 22.22
N TYR A 92 -16.86 18.22 21.57
CA TYR A 92 -15.44 18.00 21.27
C TYR A 92 -15.03 18.68 19.95
N THR A 93 -14.97 20.01 19.99
CA THR A 93 -14.64 20.85 18.82
C THR A 93 -13.18 20.73 18.40
N GLN A 94 -12.26 20.58 19.35
CA GLN A 94 -10.82 20.48 19.11
C GLN A 94 -10.46 19.12 18.51
N VAL A 95 -11.04 18.03 19.01
CA VAL A 95 -10.86 16.68 18.44
C VAL A 95 -11.41 16.61 17.02
N ARG A 96 -12.58 17.21 16.76
CA ARG A 96 -13.12 17.31 15.39
C ARG A 96 -12.18 18.08 14.46
N GLY A 97 -11.59 19.17 14.94
CA GLY A 97 -10.56 19.93 14.22
C GLY A 97 -9.33 19.08 13.91
N LEU A 98 -8.87 18.30 14.89
CA LEU A 98 -7.71 17.40 14.78
C LEU A 98 -7.96 16.32 13.73
N LEU A 99 -9.10 15.62 13.84
CA LEU A 99 -9.47 14.56 12.90
C LEU A 99 -9.60 15.09 11.48
N ARG A 100 -10.14 16.30 11.29
CA ARG A 100 -10.19 16.99 9.99
C ARG A 100 -8.80 17.35 9.47
N ALA A 101 -7.88 17.78 10.33
CA ALA A 101 -6.50 18.06 9.96
C ALA A 101 -5.77 16.79 9.51
N ILE A 102 -5.93 15.69 10.26
CA ILE A 102 -5.35 14.38 9.94
C ILE A 102 -5.87 13.90 8.58
N GLU A 103 -7.19 13.86 8.39
CA GLU A 103 -7.84 13.47 7.13
C GLU A 103 -7.28 14.27 5.94
N ARG A 104 -7.15 15.60 6.10
CA ARG A 104 -6.62 16.47 5.05
C ARG A 104 -5.14 16.21 4.76
N SER A 105 -4.35 15.91 5.79
CA SER A 105 -2.94 15.54 5.63
C SER A 105 -2.78 14.21 4.89
N LEU A 106 -3.67 13.22 5.14
CA LEU A 106 -3.66 11.93 4.47
C LEU A 106 -4.04 12.00 2.99
N ARG A 107 -5.00 12.87 2.63
CA ARG A 107 -5.40 13.10 1.23
C ARG A 107 -4.25 13.67 0.38
N HIS A 108 -3.35 14.45 0.98
CA HIS A 108 -2.24 15.10 0.29
C HIS A 108 -0.91 14.42 0.63
N ARG A 109 -0.63 13.29 -0.03
CA ARG A 109 0.57 12.46 0.16
C ARG A 109 1.93 13.18 -0.08
N SER A 110 1.91 14.39 -0.64
CA SER A 110 3.09 15.24 -0.81
C SER A 110 3.47 16.02 0.46
N ARG A 111 2.56 16.12 1.44
CA ARG A 111 2.79 16.80 2.71
C ARG A 111 3.15 15.79 3.80
N THR A 112 3.99 16.21 4.75
CA THR A 112 4.26 15.43 5.96
C THR A 112 2.94 15.22 6.71
N PRO A 113 2.68 14.01 7.23
CA PRO A 113 1.46 13.74 7.99
C PRO A 113 1.40 14.69 9.19
N PHE A 114 0.20 15.19 9.51
CA PHE A 114 0.03 16.15 10.62
C PHE A 114 0.36 15.53 11.98
N VAL A 115 0.07 14.23 12.12
CA VAL A 115 0.45 13.41 13.27
C VAL A 115 1.32 12.28 12.74
N SER A 116 2.59 12.22 13.15
CA SER A 116 3.44 11.07 12.85
C SER A 116 3.23 9.99 13.91
N MET A 117 3.02 8.74 13.49
CA MET A 117 2.85 7.61 14.43
C MET A 117 4.18 7.02 14.92
N ASP A 118 5.30 7.42 14.31
CA ASP A 118 6.61 6.86 14.62
C ASP A 118 7.19 7.45 15.92
N ARG A 119 7.26 6.62 16.97
CA ARG A 119 7.83 6.96 18.28
C ARG A 119 9.35 6.68 18.39
N THR A 120 10.00 6.01 17.43
CA THR A 120 11.33 5.42 17.68
C THR A 120 12.40 5.55 16.59
N TYR A 121 12.11 6.09 15.41
CA TYR A 121 13.18 6.39 14.44
C TYR A 121 12.79 7.53 13.49
N TYR A 122 13.81 8.29 13.09
CA TYR A 122 13.66 9.34 12.08
C TYR A 122 13.27 8.73 10.74
N VAL A 123 12.01 8.89 10.33
CA VAL A 123 11.60 8.68 8.94
C VAL A 123 11.90 9.97 8.20
N ALA A 124 13.02 10.00 7.47
CA ALA A 124 13.31 11.07 6.54
C ALA A 124 12.09 11.29 5.62
N ALA A 125 11.70 12.55 5.42
CA ALA A 125 10.63 12.89 4.49
C ALA A 125 10.86 12.13 3.18
N ARG A 126 9.88 11.32 2.75
CA ARG A 126 9.94 10.61 1.47
C ARG A 126 9.92 11.68 0.39
N THR A 127 11.10 12.20 0.02
CA THR A 127 11.23 12.98 -1.19
C THR A 127 10.62 12.12 -2.29
N PRO A 128 9.68 12.64 -3.09
CA PRO A 128 9.19 11.90 -4.23
C PRO A 128 10.43 11.57 -5.04
N ARG A 129 10.87 10.31 -4.98
CA ARG A 129 11.97 9.83 -5.79
C ARG A 129 11.54 10.15 -7.19
N ARG A 130 12.11 11.20 -7.79
CA ARG A 130 12.18 11.30 -9.24
C ARG A 130 12.66 9.92 -9.63
N SER A 131 11.86 9.20 -10.40
CA SER A 131 12.24 7.93 -10.97
C SER A 131 13.55 8.21 -11.70
N HIS A 132 14.67 7.95 -11.03
CA HIS A 132 15.95 7.90 -11.69
C HIS A 132 15.77 6.68 -12.56
N SER A 133 15.44 6.90 -13.83
CA SER A 133 15.34 5.84 -14.81
C SER A 133 16.67 5.10 -14.71
N VAL A 134 16.64 3.91 -14.12
CA VAL A 134 17.80 3.04 -14.11
C VAL A 134 18.05 2.78 -15.58
N LYS A 135 19.11 3.40 -16.12
CA LYS A 135 19.57 3.12 -17.47
C LYS A 135 20.14 1.72 -17.39
N ILE A 136 19.28 0.73 -17.59
CA ILE A 136 19.70 -0.64 -17.85
C ILE A 136 20.38 -0.54 -19.21
N GLU A 137 21.71 -0.47 -19.22
CA GLU A 137 22.47 -0.61 -20.45
C GLU A 137 22.27 -2.05 -20.94
N GLN A 138 21.28 -2.22 -21.82
CA GLN A 138 21.17 -3.46 -22.56
C GLN A 138 22.42 -3.59 -23.44
N PRO A 139 23.18 -4.70 -23.36
CA PRO A 139 24.28 -4.91 -24.28
C PRO A 139 23.71 -4.88 -25.70
N LYS A 140 24.31 -4.05 -26.57
CA LYS A 140 23.90 -3.91 -27.98
C LYS A 140 23.99 -5.28 -28.64
N THR A 141 22.86 -5.97 -28.76
CA THR A 141 22.79 -7.22 -29.52
C THR A 141 23.02 -6.88 -30.98
N LYS A 142 24.00 -7.53 -31.60
CA LYS A 142 24.28 -7.37 -33.03
C LYS A 142 23.01 -7.71 -33.81
N ARG A 143 22.74 -6.92 -34.84
CA ARG A 143 21.56 -7.05 -35.72
C ARG A 143 21.40 -8.50 -36.17
N ARG A 144 20.17 -9.01 -36.01
CA ARG A 144 19.74 -10.33 -36.45
C ARG A 144 20.03 -10.50 -37.95
N PRO A 145 20.67 -11.60 -38.41
CA PRO A 145 20.85 -11.85 -39.83
C PRO A 145 19.49 -12.03 -40.51
N ARG A 146 19.37 -11.46 -41.71
CA ARG A 146 18.23 -11.65 -42.60
C ARG A 146 18.49 -12.94 -43.37
N SER A 147 17.44 -13.76 -43.53
CA SER A 147 17.33 -15.04 -44.25
C SER A 147 18.01 -16.28 -43.63
N GLY A 148 17.17 -17.22 -43.19
CA GLY A 148 17.24 -18.64 -43.58
C GLY A 148 18.42 -19.51 -43.16
N GLU A 149 19.41 -19.01 -42.43
CA GLU A 149 20.54 -19.82 -41.97
C GLU A 149 20.19 -20.48 -40.62
N ILE A 150 20.16 -21.81 -40.60
CA ILE A 150 19.97 -22.61 -39.38
C ILE A 150 21.13 -22.33 -38.44
N VAL A 151 20.84 -21.65 -37.34
CA VAL A 151 21.79 -21.42 -36.26
C VAL A 151 22.03 -22.76 -35.58
N GLU A 152 23.21 -23.34 -35.79
CA GLU A 152 23.70 -24.46 -35.00
C GLU A 152 23.85 -23.97 -33.55
N TRP A 153 23.01 -24.52 -32.67
CA TRP A 153 23.04 -24.19 -31.26
C TRP A 153 24.34 -24.73 -30.65
N PRO A 154 25.11 -23.92 -29.90
CA PRO A 154 26.33 -24.41 -29.31
C PRO A 154 25.99 -25.51 -28.30
N GLU A 155 26.49 -26.72 -28.55
CA GLU A 155 26.50 -27.77 -27.53
C GLU A 155 27.25 -27.25 -26.31
N TYR A 156 26.61 -27.34 -25.16
CA TYR A 156 27.13 -26.85 -23.89
C TYR A 156 28.40 -27.63 -23.52
N THR A 157 29.56 -27.14 -23.94
CA THR A 157 30.83 -27.67 -23.48
C THR A 157 30.97 -27.31 -22.00
N LYS A 158 31.03 -28.36 -21.17
CA LYS A 158 31.20 -28.29 -19.72
C LYS A 158 32.60 -27.76 -19.39
N SER A 159 32.84 -26.47 -19.54
CA SER A 159 34.09 -25.87 -19.10
C SER A 159 33.93 -24.39 -18.76
N SER A 160 33.59 -24.15 -17.49
CA SER A 160 33.87 -22.97 -16.65
C SER A 160 32.67 -22.55 -15.80
N ALA A 161 32.25 -23.43 -14.88
CA ALA A 161 31.49 -22.97 -13.72
C ALA A 161 32.48 -22.29 -12.75
N PRO A 162 32.33 -21.00 -12.41
CA PRO A 162 33.09 -20.40 -11.32
C PRO A 162 32.71 -21.12 -10.02
N TYR A 163 33.72 -21.50 -9.26
CA TYR A 163 33.63 -22.19 -7.96
C TYR A 163 32.69 -21.44 -7.01
N VAL A 164 31.45 -21.91 -6.91
CA VAL A 164 30.49 -21.48 -5.88
C VAL A 164 30.84 -22.27 -4.62
N LYS A 165 31.34 -21.58 -3.60
CA LYS A 165 31.47 -22.15 -2.25
C LYS A 165 30.10 -22.66 -1.82
N GLU A 166 30.01 -23.95 -1.53
CA GLU A 166 28.83 -24.62 -0.99
C GLU A 166 28.36 -23.89 0.29
N ILE A 167 27.35 -23.05 0.16
CA ILE A 167 26.60 -22.57 1.32
C ILE A 167 25.68 -23.72 1.70
N ASN A 168 25.90 -24.28 2.88
CA ASN A 168 25.08 -25.36 3.43
C ASN A 168 23.65 -24.87 3.68
N THR A 169 22.77 -25.05 2.68
CA THR A 169 21.36 -24.64 2.69
C THR A 169 20.47 -25.56 3.52
N ARG A 170 21.02 -26.60 4.18
CA ARG A 170 20.21 -27.56 4.95
C ARG A 170 19.62 -26.99 6.25
N ARG A 171 20.11 -25.85 6.76
CA ARG A 171 19.61 -25.24 8.03
C ARG A 171 18.69 -24.04 7.85
N ARG A 172 18.55 -23.49 6.65
CA ARG A 172 17.60 -22.41 6.35
C ARG A 172 16.94 -22.78 5.03
N GLY A 173 15.76 -23.40 5.10
CA GLY A 173 15.00 -23.81 3.93
C GLY A 173 14.88 -22.65 2.95
N SER A 174 15.61 -22.73 1.84
CA SER A 174 15.51 -21.76 0.76
C SER A 174 14.31 -22.13 -0.09
N ILE A 175 13.21 -21.40 0.08
CA ILE A 175 11.97 -21.48 -0.74
C ILE A 175 12.28 -21.58 -2.24
N TYR A 176 13.36 -20.91 -2.69
CA TYR A 176 13.82 -20.92 -4.07
C TYR A 176 14.28 -22.29 -4.61
N ALA A 177 14.77 -23.19 -3.76
CA ALA A 177 15.19 -24.52 -4.21
C ALA A 177 13.99 -25.39 -4.58
N GLU A 178 12.93 -25.30 -3.76
CA GLU A 178 11.67 -26.03 -3.98
C GLU A 178 10.96 -25.55 -5.24
N ASP A 179 10.92 -24.24 -5.48
CA ASP A 179 10.33 -23.67 -6.71
C ASP A 179 11.10 -24.08 -7.98
N LEU A 180 12.42 -24.15 -7.93
CA LEU A 180 13.23 -24.63 -9.06
C LEU A 180 12.98 -26.11 -9.36
N GLU A 181 12.86 -26.95 -8.32
CA GLU A 181 12.49 -28.35 -8.50
C GLU A 181 11.07 -28.50 -9.04
N MET A 182 10.13 -27.68 -8.58
CA MET A 182 8.75 -27.70 -9.04
C MET A 182 8.65 -27.32 -10.51
N LEU A 183 9.38 -26.29 -10.94
CA LEU A 183 9.49 -25.91 -12.35
C LEU A 183 10.10 -27.02 -13.21
N GLN A 184 11.13 -27.72 -12.72
CA GLN A 184 11.73 -28.85 -13.43
C GLN A 184 10.78 -30.05 -13.54
N ARG A 185 10.03 -30.38 -12.48
CA ARG A 185 9.01 -31.46 -12.52
C ARG A 185 7.87 -31.10 -13.46
N ASN A 186 7.43 -29.84 -13.44
CA ASN A 186 6.35 -29.36 -14.30
C ASN A 186 6.78 -29.27 -15.77
N ALA A 187 8.02 -28.92 -16.08
CA ALA A 187 8.54 -28.91 -17.45
C ALA A 187 8.43 -30.28 -18.13
N LYS A 188 8.57 -31.38 -17.38
CA LYS A 188 8.40 -32.76 -17.89
C LYS A 188 6.93 -33.15 -18.13
N ARG A 189 5.97 -32.35 -17.64
CA ARG A 189 4.52 -32.64 -17.74
C ARG A 189 3.85 -31.96 -18.93
N TYR A 190 4.50 -30.99 -19.57
CA TYR A 190 3.95 -30.29 -20.73
C TYR A 190 4.67 -30.76 -22.00
N ASN A 191 3.97 -31.53 -22.84
CA ASN A 191 4.38 -31.71 -24.22
C ASN A 191 3.97 -30.47 -25.01
N VAL A 192 4.90 -29.55 -25.19
CA VAL A 192 4.71 -28.38 -26.06
C VAL A 192 4.94 -28.83 -27.50
N GLU A 193 3.87 -29.31 -28.15
CA GLU A 193 3.89 -29.57 -29.59
C GLU A 193 3.84 -28.22 -30.32
N VAL A 194 4.99 -27.79 -30.85
CA VAL A 194 5.07 -26.63 -31.73
C VAL A 194 4.48 -27.01 -33.08
N ARG A 195 3.19 -26.78 -33.26
CA ARG A 195 2.53 -26.89 -34.56
C ARG A 195 2.94 -25.70 -35.42
N GLU A 196 3.50 -25.98 -36.60
CA GLU A 196 3.81 -24.92 -37.57
C GLU A 196 2.53 -24.18 -37.98
N PRO A 197 2.51 -22.84 -37.94
CA PRO A 197 1.31 -22.07 -38.30
C PRO A 197 0.91 -22.36 -39.75
N SER A 198 -0.33 -22.81 -39.98
CA SER A 198 -0.81 -23.02 -41.34
C SER A 198 -1.07 -21.66 -42.02
N ALA A 199 -1.00 -21.62 -43.35
CA ALA A 199 -1.25 -20.40 -44.12
C ALA A 199 -2.65 -19.78 -43.87
N ARG A 200 -3.60 -20.58 -43.36
CA ARG A 200 -4.95 -20.14 -43.01
C ARG A 200 -4.98 -19.32 -41.71
N ASP A 201 -4.20 -19.73 -40.71
CA ASP A 201 -4.10 -19.07 -39.40
C ASP A 201 -3.46 -17.67 -39.48
N ILE A 202 -2.53 -17.50 -40.45
CA ILE A 202 -1.87 -16.22 -40.71
C ILE A 202 -2.85 -15.18 -41.30
N ARG A 203 -3.85 -15.62 -42.09
CA ARG A 203 -4.88 -14.72 -42.66
C ARG A 203 -5.89 -14.26 -41.61
N GLU A 204 -6.36 -15.15 -40.74
CA GLU A 204 -7.32 -14.80 -39.68
C GLU A 204 -6.74 -13.82 -38.68
N ARG A 205 -5.46 -13.97 -38.31
CA ARG A 205 -4.80 -13.06 -37.36
C ARG A 205 -4.63 -11.63 -37.92
N ARG A 206 -4.64 -11.44 -39.25
CA ARG A 206 -4.68 -10.11 -39.87
C ARG A 206 -6.06 -9.47 -39.87
N HIS A 207 -7.12 -10.27 -39.68
CA HIS A 207 -8.51 -9.82 -39.76
C HIS A 207 -9.16 -9.52 -38.40
N SER A 208 -8.52 -9.90 -37.28
CA SER A 208 -8.95 -9.50 -35.94
C SER A 208 -8.66 -8.01 -35.71
N GLY A 209 -9.56 -7.17 -36.24
CA GLY A 209 -9.51 -5.70 -36.22
C GLY A 209 -9.66 -5.08 -34.82
N TYR A 210 -8.80 -5.46 -33.88
CA TYR A 210 -8.79 -4.94 -32.51
C TYR A 210 -7.99 -3.64 -32.35
N TYR A 211 -7.48 -3.09 -33.45
CA TYR A 211 -7.00 -1.71 -33.54
C TYR A 211 -7.61 -1.07 -34.79
N ARG A 212 -8.76 -0.43 -34.58
CA ARG A 212 -9.22 0.70 -35.38
C ARG A 212 -9.29 1.91 -34.47
#